data_AF-A0A831PKH8-F1
#
_entry.id   AF-A0A831PKH8-F1
#
_cell.length_a   1.000
_cell.length_b   1.000
_cell.length_c   1.000
_cell.angle_alpha   90.00
_cell.angle_beta   90.00
_cell.angle_gamma   90.00
#
_symmetry.space_group_name_H-M   'P 1'
#
loop_
_entity.id
_entity.type
_entity.pdbx_description
1 polymer ?
#
loop_
_entity_poly.entity_id
_entity_poly.type
_entity_poly.pdbx_seq_one_letter_code
_entity_poly.pdbx_strand_id
1 'polypeptide(L)'
;MAAKLPPKCPPQGDHPLLEKVKQQLGGAVLTHGVTPEGHLCVMVPPEKIKEVASAVKNMGFDHVLSLSAVDYMAEGKFLVTYVFASYLNPELKNVLLHVRAEIPRDNPKIASIADLFPSADYDERECHEMFGIWFEGNPHMGRRFLLDPDCCIDEKTGKPLYPLRKDFKIPDWGIMG
;
A
#
# COMPACT_ATOMS: atom_id res chain seq x y z
N MET A 1 -27.02 -0.35 -2.73
CA MET A 1 -26.39 0.16 -1.50
C MET A 1 -24.90 0.31 -1.76
N ALA A 2 -24.33 1.52 -1.66
CA ALA A 2 -22.88 1.64 -1.68
C ALA A 2 -22.34 0.89 -0.46
N ALA A 3 -21.48 -0.11 -0.66
CA ALA A 3 -20.80 -0.78 0.44
C ALA A 3 -20.08 0.28 1.28
N LYS A 4 -20.41 0.38 2.57
CA LYS A 4 -19.76 1.32 3.47
C LYS A 4 -18.29 0.93 3.51
N LEU A 5 -17.41 1.80 3.00
CA LEU A 5 -15.97 1.53 2.99
C LEU A 5 -15.50 1.29 4.44
N PRO A 6 -14.61 0.32 4.67
CA PRO A 6 -14.08 0.09 6.00
C PRO A 6 -13.34 1.34 6.51
N PRO A 7 -13.33 1.56 7.83
CA PRO A 7 -12.61 2.68 8.41
C PRO A 7 -11.12 2.57 8.06
N LYS A 8 -10.50 3.70 7.70
CA LYS A 8 -9.11 3.75 7.21
C LYS A 8 -8.10 3.30 8.25
N CYS A 9 -8.39 3.56 9.52
CA CYS A 9 -7.71 2.98 10.66
C CYS A 9 -8.73 2.11 11.43
N PRO A 10 -8.36 0.90 11.89
CA PRO A 10 -9.18 0.12 12.80
C PRO A 10 -9.45 0.89 14.12
N PRO A 11 -10.42 0.43 14.93
CA PRO A 11 -10.64 0.96 16.28
C PRO A 11 -9.36 0.93 17.12
N GLN A 12 -9.24 1.89 18.04
CA GLN A 12 -8.14 1.89 19.00
C GLN A 12 -8.18 0.60 19.84
N GLY A 13 -7.01 0.04 20.08
CA GLY A 13 -6.85 -1.18 20.85
C GLY A 13 -5.41 -1.32 21.30
N ASP A 14 -5.22 -2.08 22.37
CA ASP A 14 -3.89 -2.36 22.91
C ASP A 14 -3.22 -3.49 22.13
N HIS A 15 -1.93 -3.33 21.87
CA HIS A 15 -1.11 -4.36 21.23
C HIS A 15 0.30 -4.35 21.84
N PRO A 16 0.94 -5.50 22.10
CA PRO A 16 2.25 -5.56 22.74
C PRO A 16 3.35 -4.78 21.99
N LEU A 17 3.29 -4.72 20.67
CA LEU A 17 4.25 -3.94 19.86
C LEU A 17 3.99 -2.43 19.85
N LEU A 18 2.83 -1.96 20.32
CA LEU A 18 2.42 -0.56 20.17
C LEU A 18 3.42 0.41 20.79
N GLU A 19 3.91 0.11 22.00
CA GLU A 19 4.85 0.99 22.69
C GLU A 19 6.22 1.01 22.00
N LYS A 20 6.69 -0.14 21.51
CA LYS A 20 7.92 -0.23 20.70
C LYS A 20 7.79 0.56 19.39
N VAL A 21 6.65 0.44 18.72
CA VAL A 21 6.35 1.18 17.47
C VAL A 21 6.30 2.69 17.75
N LYS A 22 5.59 3.15 18.78
CA LYS A 22 5.55 4.57 19.14
C LYS A 22 6.94 5.11 19.49
N GLN A 23 7.77 4.33 20.20
CA GLN A 23 9.12 4.75 20.56
C GLN A 23 10.03 4.89 19.33
N GLN A 24 9.93 3.98 18.36
CA GLN A 24 10.79 3.95 17.17
C GLN A 24 10.32 4.90 16.07
N LEU A 25 9.01 4.98 15.82
CA LEU A 25 8.43 5.87 14.80
C LEU A 25 8.20 7.30 15.33
N GLY A 26 8.20 7.49 16.66
CA GLY A 26 8.00 8.78 17.29
C GLY A 26 6.73 9.49 16.82
N GLY A 27 6.85 10.78 16.51
CA GLY A 27 5.75 11.61 16.00
C GLY A 27 5.32 11.31 14.55
N ALA A 28 5.84 10.26 13.91
CA ALA A 28 5.35 9.82 12.61
C ALA A 28 4.04 9.02 12.70
N VAL A 29 3.67 8.51 13.88
CA VAL A 29 2.39 7.82 14.08
C VAL A 29 1.29 8.86 14.26
N LEU A 30 0.41 8.97 13.26
CA LEU A 30 -0.77 9.85 13.33
C LEU A 30 -1.85 9.23 14.20
N THR A 31 -2.20 7.99 13.90
CA THR A 31 -3.20 7.20 14.63
C THR A 31 -2.81 5.72 14.59
N HIS A 32 -3.38 4.94 15.51
CA HIS A 32 -3.20 3.49 15.53
C HIS A 32 -4.52 2.80 15.85
N GLY A 33 -4.60 1.53 15.51
CA GLY A 33 -5.70 0.66 15.86
C GLY A 33 -5.31 -0.80 15.73
N VAL A 34 -6.18 -1.69 16.19
CA VAL A 34 -5.95 -3.14 16.12
C VAL A 34 -7.06 -3.75 15.27
N THR A 35 -6.69 -4.57 14.30
CA THR A 35 -7.67 -5.27 13.46
C THR A 35 -8.43 -6.32 14.30
N PRO A 36 -9.62 -6.79 13.87
CA PRO A 36 -10.33 -7.86 14.56
C PRO A 36 -9.51 -9.14 14.74
N GLU A 37 -8.55 -9.38 13.83
CA GLU A 37 -7.62 -10.50 13.85
C GLU A 37 -6.42 -10.28 14.79
N GLY A 38 -6.32 -9.11 15.44
CA GLY A 38 -5.28 -8.78 16.41
C GLY A 38 -4.04 -8.12 15.82
N HIS A 39 -4.04 -7.69 14.55
CA HIS A 39 -2.87 -7.06 13.94
C HIS A 39 -2.79 -5.57 14.27
N LEU A 40 -1.61 -5.09 14.61
CA LEU A 40 -1.38 -3.67 14.85
C LEU A 40 -1.37 -2.90 13.52
N CYS A 41 -2.17 -1.84 13.45
CA CYS A 41 -2.23 -0.93 12.33
C CYS A 41 -1.85 0.47 12.77
N VAL A 42 -0.96 1.12 12.01
CA VAL A 42 -0.55 2.50 12.24
C VAL A 42 -0.70 3.33 10.97
N MET A 43 -1.27 4.52 11.13
CA MET A 43 -1.33 5.53 10.08
C MET A 43 -0.14 6.45 10.19
N VAL A 44 0.53 6.72 9.06
CA VAL A 44 1.70 7.59 8.96
C VAL A 44 1.55 8.58 7.81
N PRO A 45 2.23 9.74 7.85
CA PRO A 45 2.32 10.62 6.69
C PRO A 45 3.05 9.91 5.54
N PRO A 46 2.60 10.06 4.28
CA PRO A 46 3.24 9.42 3.14
C PRO A 46 4.70 9.86 2.94
N GLU A 47 5.05 11.08 3.34
CA GLU A 47 6.40 11.64 3.22
C GLU A 47 7.41 10.90 4.13
N LYS A 48 6.92 10.28 5.21
CA LYS A 48 7.74 9.57 6.18
C LYS A 48 7.81 8.06 5.95
N ILE A 49 7.19 7.54 4.89
CA ILE A 49 7.08 6.08 4.68
C ILE A 49 8.45 5.39 4.65
N LYS A 50 9.47 6.04 4.06
CA LYS A 50 10.82 5.50 3.95
C LYS A 50 11.55 5.49 5.29
N GLU A 51 11.39 6.54 6.09
CA GLU A 51 11.91 6.60 7.46
C GLU A 51 11.26 5.53 8.34
N VAL A 52 9.94 5.38 8.22
CA VAL A 52 9.15 4.37 8.93
C VAL A 52 9.59 2.97 8.53
N ALA A 53 9.77 2.68 7.24
CA ALA A 53 10.25 1.40 6.76
C ALA A 53 11.65 1.08 7.33
N SER A 54 12.55 2.06 7.39
CA SER A 54 13.86 1.88 8.01
C SER A 54 13.74 1.57 9.51
N ALA A 55 12.86 2.25 10.23
CA ALA A 55 12.62 1.99 11.66
C ALA A 55 12.03 0.58 11.88
N VAL A 56 11.06 0.18 11.05
CA VAL A 56 10.45 -1.16 11.09
C VAL A 56 11.49 -2.25 10.80
N LYS A 57 12.41 -2.02 9.86
CA LYS A 57 13.54 -2.94 9.62
C LYS A 57 14.43 -3.08 10.85
N ASN A 58 14.77 -1.97 11.51
CA ASN A 58 15.57 -1.96 12.74
C ASN A 58 14.85 -2.64 13.92
N MET A 59 13.51 -2.68 13.90
CA MET A 59 12.71 -3.40 14.91
C MET A 59 12.78 -4.93 14.76
N GLY A 60 13.29 -5.43 13.63
CA GLY A 60 13.47 -6.85 13.34
C GLY A 60 12.55 -7.42 12.27
N PHE A 61 11.71 -6.60 11.62
CA PHE A 61 10.92 -7.05 10.46
C PHE A 61 11.83 -7.18 9.24
N ASP A 62 11.77 -8.32 8.58
CA ASP A 62 12.66 -8.65 7.45
C ASP A 62 11.92 -8.74 6.10
N HIS A 63 10.59 -8.72 6.11
CA HIS A 63 9.79 -8.94 4.92
C HIS A 63 8.57 -8.02 4.83
N VAL A 64 8.31 -7.52 3.62
CA VAL A 64 7.00 -6.97 3.25
C VAL A 64 6.19 -8.12 2.69
N LEU A 65 5.15 -8.53 3.42
CA LEU A 65 4.25 -9.63 3.06
C LEU A 65 3.33 -9.24 1.91
N SER A 66 2.84 -8.00 1.93
CA SER A 66 2.01 -7.46 0.86
C SER A 66 1.95 -5.94 0.90
N LEU A 67 1.72 -5.36 -0.26
CA LEU A 67 1.28 -3.99 -0.45
C LEU A 67 -0.11 -3.99 -1.08
N SER A 68 -1.00 -3.15 -0.56
CA SER A 68 -2.35 -2.98 -1.10
C SER A 68 -2.73 -1.50 -1.16
N ALA A 69 -3.58 -1.15 -2.12
CA ALA A 69 -4.16 0.19 -2.22
C ALA A 69 -5.68 0.13 -2.25
N VAL A 70 -6.33 1.07 -1.56
CA VAL A 70 -7.79 1.24 -1.58
C VAL A 70 -8.11 2.63 -2.13
N ASP A 71 -8.93 2.67 -3.19
CA ASP A 71 -9.39 3.90 -3.82
C ASP A 71 -10.60 4.50 -3.06
N TYR A 72 -10.33 5.54 -2.27
CA TYR A 72 -11.35 6.38 -1.64
C TYR A 72 -11.74 7.51 -2.60
N MET A 73 -12.35 7.14 -3.72
CA MET A 73 -12.68 8.06 -4.82
C MET A 73 -13.47 9.29 -4.37
N ALA A 74 -14.44 9.13 -3.46
CA ALA A 74 -15.25 10.24 -2.94
C ALA A 74 -14.44 11.28 -2.14
N GLU A 75 -13.28 10.87 -1.59
CA GLU A 75 -12.37 11.74 -0.84
C GLU A 75 -11.17 12.19 -1.69
N GLY A 76 -11.03 11.68 -2.92
CA GLY A 76 -9.88 11.97 -3.78
C GLY A 76 -8.55 11.45 -3.22
N LYS A 77 -8.57 10.32 -2.50
CA LYS A 77 -7.38 9.74 -1.85
C LYS A 77 -7.23 8.25 -2.13
N PHE A 78 -5.99 7.77 -2.15
CA PHE A 78 -5.69 6.35 -1.98
C PHE A 78 -5.20 6.09 -0.56
N LEU A 79 -5.58 4.93 -0.01
CA LEU A 79 -5.00 4.39 1.21
C LEU A 79 -4.05 3.27 0.84
N VAL A 80 -2.76 3.52 0.95
CA VAL A 80 -1.70 2.55 0.69
C VAL A 80 -1.37 1.83 2.00
N THR A 81 -1.40 0.50 2.01
CA THR A 81 -1.12 -0.33 3.19
C THR A 81 0.01 -1.29 2.88
N TYR A 82 1.11 -1.15 3.62
CA TYR A 82 2.18 -2.14 3.68
C TYR A 82 1.95 -3.06 4.88
N VAL A 83 2.04 -4.37 4.66
CA VAL A 83 2.00 -5.38 5.72
C VAL A 83 3.41 -5.93 5.91
N PHE A 84 3.99 -5.68 7.07
CA PHE A 84 5.31 -6.17 7.44
C PHE A 84 5.19 -7.44 8.27
N ALA A 85 6.07 -8.39 7.97
CA ALA A 85 6.22 -9.65 8.66
C ALA A 85 7.71 -9.93 8.92
N SER A 86 7.99 -10.93 9.76
CA SER A 86 9.33 -11.45 9.94
C SER A 86 9.31 -12.96 9.81
N TYR A 87 10.23 -13.50 9.02
CA TYR A 87 10.44 -14.95 8.94
C TYR A 87 11.66 -15.41 9.73
N LEU A 88 12.61 -14.50 9.96
CA LEU A 88 13.90 -14.82 10.59
C LEU A 88 13.91 -14.60 12.09
N ASN A 89 13.05 -13.72 12.62
CA ASN A 89 12.97 -13.46 14.05
C ASN A 89 11.84 -14.31 14.69
N PRO A 90 12.16 -15.29 15.55
CA PRO A 90 11.16 -16.14 16.19
C PRO A 90 10.12 -15.36 17.02
N GLU A 91 10.50 -14.23 17.62
CA GLU A 91 9.60 -13.40 18.43
C GLU A 91 8.57 -12.64 17.59
N LEU A 92 8.88 -12.39 16.31
CA LEU A 92 8.02 -11.63 15.39
C LEU A 92 7.30 -12.50 14.37
N LYS A 93 7.54 -13.82 14.37
CA LYS A 93 7.05 -14.76 13.35
C LYS A 93 5.53 -14.77 13.17
N ASN A 94 4.78 -14.49 14.24
CA ASN A 94 3.31 -14.47 14.23
C ASN A 94 2.75 -13.05 14.38
N VAL A 95 3.57 -12.02 14.12
CA VAL A 95 3.15 -10.63 14.28
C VAL A 95 3.16 -9.92 12.94
N LEU A 96 2.01 -9.35 12.57
CA LEU A 96 1.85 -8.52 11.39
C LEU A 96 1.70 -7.06 11.81
N LEU A 97 2.50 -6.20 11.20
CA LEU A 97 2.42 -4.75 11.37
C LEU A 97 1.91 -4.12 10.07
N HIS A 98 0.75 -3.49 10.15
CA HIS A 98 0.16 -2.77 9.03
C HIS A 98 0.56 -1.29 9.12
N VAL A 99 1.31 -0.80 8.14
CA VAL A 99 1.64 0.63 8.01
C VAL A 99 0.83 1.20 6.87
N ARG A 100 0.04 2.22 7.17
CA ARG A 100 -0.88 2.84 6.22
C ARG A 100 -0.53 4.30 5.98
N ALA A 101 -0.57 4.71 4.73
CA ALA A 101 -0.40 6.09 4.32
C ALA A 101 -1.54 6.53 3.39
N GLU A 102 -2.06 7.73 3.62
CA GLU A 102 -2.97 8.34 2.66
C GLU A 102 -2.18 9.16 1.64
N ILE A 103 -2.45 8.98 0.36
CA ILE A 103 -1.89 9.80 -0.71
C ILE A 103 -3.00 10.44 -1.56
N PRO A 104 -2.74 11.59 -2.17
CA PRO A 104 -3.64 12.17 -3.16
C PRO A 104 -3.91 11.19 -4.30
N ARG A 105 -5.16 11.14 -4.78
CA ARG A 105 -5.54 10.37 -5.98
C ARG A 105 -5.10 11.04 -7.28
N ASP A 106 -5.03 12.37 -7.27
CA ASP A 106 -4.46 13.14 -8.37
C ASP A 106 -2.93 13.09 -8.30
N ASN A 107 -2.28 12.72 -9.40
CA ASN A 107 -0.83 12.48 -9.48
C ASN A 107 -0.28 11.66 -8.29
N PRO A 108 -0.76 10.41 -8.08
CA PRO A 108 -0.48 9.65 -6.87
C PRO A 108 0.99 9.21 -6.84
N LYS A 109 1.73 9.67 -5.82
CA LYS A 109 3.15 9.40 -5.63
C LYS A 109 3.46 9.07 -4.19
N ILE A 110 4.43 8.18 -3.98
CA ILE A 110 4.95 7.81 -2.67
C ILE A 110 6.39 7.30 -2.81
N ALA A 111 7.23 7.41 -1.78
CA ALA A 111 8.57 6.86 -1.83
C ALA A 111 8.54 5.32 -1.83
N SER A 112 9.34 4.71 -2.71
CA SER A 112 9.58 3.26 -2.71
C SER A 112 10.39 2.86 -1.48
N ILE A 113 10.11 1.65 -1.00
CA ILE A 113 10.87 0.99 0.07
C ILE A 113 11.63 -0.25 -0.43
N ALA A 114 11.64 -0.48 -1.75
CA ALA A 114 12.23 -1.68 -2.36
C ALA A 114 13.75 -1.79 -2.14
N ASP A 115 14.45 -0.66 -1.92
CA ASP A 115 15.86 -0.63 -1.53
C ASP A 115 16.11 -1.16 -0.12
N LEU A 116 15.13 -0.99 0.78
CA LEU A 116 15.16 -1.52 2.14
C LEU A 116 14.60 -2.95 2.20
N PHE A 117 13.52 -3.20 1.48
CA PHE A 117 12.81 -4.47 1.43
C PHE A 117 12.64 -4.92 -0.02
N PRO A 118 13.56 -5.76 -0.54
CA PRO A 118 13.47 -6.25 -1.91
C PRO A 118 12.14 -6.95 -2.25
N SER A 119 11.43 -7.48 -1.24
CA SER A 119 10.12 -8.10 -1.44
C SER A 119 9.03 -7.11 -1.87
N ALA A 120 9.19 -5.81 -1.61
CA ALA A 120 8.22 -4.79 -2.02
C ALA A 120 8.28 -4.46 -3.52
N ASP A 121 9.34 -4.86 -4.25
CA ASP A 121 9.52 -4.46 -5.65
C ASP A 121 8.34 -4.89 -6.55
N TYR A 122 7.92 -6.14 -6.44
CA TYR A 122 6.82 -6.66 -7.26
C TYR A 122 5.49 -6.02 -6.90
N ASP A 123 5.19 -5.89 -5.61
CA ASP A 123 3.90 -5.34 -5.20
C ASP A 123 3.80 -3.84 -5.56
N GLU A 124 4.89 -3.07 -5.47
CA GLU A 124 4.92 -1.67 -5.92
C GLU A 124 4.64 -1.54 -7.41
N ARG A 125 5.21 -2.45 -8.23
CA ARG A 125 4.98 -2.47 -9.68
C ARG A 125 3.56 -2.90 -10.04
N GLU A 126 3.02 -3.90 -9.35
CA GLU A 126 1.61 -4.29 -9.50
C GLU A 126 0.69 -3.13 -9.14
N CYS A 127 0.92 -2.49 -7.99
CA CYS A 127 0.13 -1.37 -7.53
C CYS A 127 0.17 -0.19 -8.50
N HIS A 128 1.31 0.03 -9.16
CA HIS A 128 1.41 1.01 -10.25
C HIS A 128 0.58 0.64 -11.47
N GLU A 129 0.66 -0.58 -11.98
CA GLU A 129 -0.13 -0.98 -13.16
C GLU A 129 -1.63 -1.03 -12.87
N MET A 130 -2.01 -1.37 -11.63
CA MET A 130 -3.41 -1.51 -11.24
C MET A 130 -4.08 -0.20 -10.82
N PHE A 131 -3.36 0.67 -10.11
CA PHE A 131 -3.88 1.92 -9.54
C PHE A 131 -3.17 3.17 -10.05
N GLY A 132 -2.08 3.07 -10.81
CA GLY A 132 -1.32 4.21 -11.32
C GLY A 132 -0.49 4.95 -10.26
N ILE A 133 -0.29 4.35 -9.08
CA ILE A 133 0.52 4.94 -8.01
C ILE A 133 1.99 4.83 -8.39
N TRP A 134 2.73 5.94 -8.35
CA TRP A 134 4.15 5.95 -8.72
C TRP A 134 5.03 5.87 -7.47
N PHE A 135 5.89 4.85 -7.42
CA PHE A 135 6.81 4.60 -6.30
C PHE A 135 8.20 5.16 -6.61
N GLU A 136 8.53 6.31 -6.01
CA GLU A 136 9.77 7.04 -6.29
C GLU A 136 10.98 6.32 -5.70
N GLY A 137 11.97 6.01 -6.55
CA GLY A 137 13.20 5.31 -6.16
C GLY A 137 13.20 3.81 -6.40
N ASN A 138 12.09 3.22 -6.89
CA ASN A 138 12.08 1.81 -7.30
C ASN A 138 12.89 1.65 -8.62
N PRO A 139 13.90 0.76 -8.68
CA PRO A 139 14.78 0.59 -9.85
C PRO A 139 14.09 0.01 -11.09
N HIS A 140 12.96 -0.66 -10.91
CA HIS A 140 12.17 -1.29 -11.96
C HIS A 140 10.87 -0.54 -12.27
N MET A 141 10.68 0.64 -11.70
CA MET A 141 9.49 1.46 -11.92
C MET A 141 9.33 1.84 -13.40
N GLY A 142 8.10 1.81 -13.90
CA GLY A 142 7.78 2.12 -15.30
C GLY A 142 8.12 1.01 -16.30
N ARG A 143 8.67 -0.13 -15.85
CA ARG A 143 8.80 -1.32 -16.69
C ARG A 143 7.50 -2.11 -16.65
N ARG A 144 7.11 -2.67 -17.81
CA ARG A 144 6.00 -3.61 -17.93
C ARG A 144 6.15 -4.76 -16.92
N PHE A 145 5.05 -5.19 -16.32
CA PHE A 145 5.08 -6.22 -15.29
C PHE A 145 4.00 -7.30 -15.48
N LEU A 146 2.74 -6.97 -15.22
CA LEU A 146 1.62 -7.92 -15.10
C LEU A 146 0.58 -7.72 -16.20
N LEU A 147 0.24 -6.48 -16.54
CA LEU A 147 -0.77 -6.20 -17.55
C LEU A 147 -0.24 -6.45 -18.97
N ASP A 148 -1.09 -7.06 -19.80
CA ASP A 148 -0.82 -7.16 -21.22
C ASP A 148 -0.76 -5.75 -21.83
N PRO A 149 0.23 -5.45 -22.70
CA PRO A 149 0.39 -4.13 -23.30
C PRO A 149 -0.88 -3.59 -23.97
N ASP A 150 -1.74 -4.46 -24.51
CA ASP A 150 -2.87 -4.04 -25.33
C ASP A 150 -4.19 -4.02 -24.54
N CYS A 151 -4.26 -4.68 -23.38
CA CYS A 151 -5.54 -4.88 -22.67
C CYS A 151 -6.00 -3.68 -21.84
N CYS A 152 -5.08 -2.81 -21.42
CA CYS A 152 -5.34 -1.71 -20.50
C CYS A 152 -4.85 -0.38 -21.06
N ILE A 153 -5.07 -0.15 -22.36
CA ILE A 153 -4.86 1.14 -23.01
C ILE A 153 -6.20 1.65 -23.52
N ASP A 154 -6.48 2.93 -23.24
CA ASP A 154 -7.63 3.60 -23.82
C ASP A 154 -7.38 3.81 -25.32
N GLU A 155 -8.14 3.11 -26.18
CA GLU A 155 -7.96 3.15 -27.64
C GLU A 155 -8.07 4.56 -28.24
N LYS A 156 -8.80 5.47 -27.58
CA LYS A 156 -9.05 6.83 -28.08
C LYS A 156 -7.93 7.79 -27.69
N THR A 157 -7.35 7.63 -26.50
CA THR A 157 -6.37 8.55 -25.93
C THR A 157 -4.95 8.00 -25.89
N GLY A 158 -4.78 6.69 -26.08
CA GLY A 158 -3.49 5.98 -25.96
C GLY A 158 -2.93 5.97 -24.54
N LYS A 159 -3.73 6.34 -23.52
CA LYS A 159 -3.29 6.42 -22.14
C LYS A 159 -3.47 5.07 -21.42
N PRO A 160 -2.60 4.73 -20.46
CA PRO A 160 -2.80 3.57 -19.62
C PRO A 160 -4.09 3.71 -18.80
N LEU A 161 -4.87 2.63 -18.77
CA LEU A 161 -6.03 2.44 -17.92
C LEU A 161 -5.62 1.66 -16.67
N TYR A 162 -6.22 2.02 -15.54
CA TYR A 162 -5.91 1.43 -14.23
C TYR A 162 -7.13 0.62 -13.75
N PRO A 163 -7.13 -0.71 -13.95
CA PRO A 163 -8.34 -1.54 -13.82
C PRO A 163 -8.93 -1.58 -12.40
N LEU A 164 -8.11 -1.38 -11.36
CA LEU A 164 -8.58 -1.43 -9.97
C LEU A 164 -9.07 -0.07 -9.42
N ARG A 165 -9.01 1.01 -10.22
CA ARG A 165 -9.63 2.29 -9.86
C ARG A 165 -11.15 2.23 -9.96
N LYS A 166 -11.85 2.96 -9.10
CA LYS A 166 -13.33 2.92 -9.02
C LYS A 166 -14.04 3.55 -10.22
N ASP A 167 -13.35 4.40 -10.97
CA ASP A 167 -13.84 5.03 -12.20
C ASP A 167 -13.48 4.25 -13.47
N PHE A 168 -12.80 3.10 -13.34
CA PHE A 168 -12.51 2.23 -14.47
C PHE A 168 -13.80 1.70 -15.09
N LYS A 169 -13.93 1.89 -16.40
CA LYS A 169 -15.02 1.35 -17.21
C LYS A 169 -14.45 0.18 -17.99
N ILE A 170 -15.08 -0.98 -17.85
CA ILE A 170 -14.74 -2.16 -18.63
C ILE A 170 -14.98 -1.80 -20.10
N PRO A 171 -13.95 -1.86 -20.97
CA PRO A 171 -14.14 -1.65 -22.39
C PRO A 171 -14.96 -2.82 -22.98
N ASP A 172 -15.78 -2.55 -23.99
CA ASP A 172 -16.63 -3.54 -24.66
C ASP A 172 -15.80 -4.50 -25.54
N TRP A 173 -14.94 -5.31 -24.92
CA TRP A 173 -14.11 -6.30 -25.61
C TRP A 173 -14.95 -7.51 -26.02
N GLY A 174 -15.59 -7.44 -27.20
CA GLY A 174 -16.23 -8.60 -27.83
C GLY A 174 -17.49 -9.13 -27.13
N ILE A 175 -18.10 -8.34 -26.22
CA ILE A 175 -19.34 -8.70 -25.50
C ILE A 175 -20.60 -8.34 -26.33
N MET A 176 -20.42 -7.79 -27.52
CA MET A 176 -21.49 -7.66 -28.53
C MET A 176 -21.30 -8.73 -29.60
N GLY A 177 -21.72 -9.95 -29.26
CA GLY A 177 -22.00 -11.04 -30.20
C GLY A 177 -23.51 -11.21 -30.36
#